data_AF-C4LYU1-F1
#
_entry.id   AF-C4LYU1-F1
#
_cell.length_a   1.000
_cell.length_b   1.000
_cell.length_c   1.000
_cell.angle_alpha   90.00
_cell.angle_beta   90.00
_cell.angle_gamma   90.00
#
_symmetry.space_group_name_H-M   'P 1'
#
loop_
_entity.id
_entity.type
_entity.pdbx_description
1 polymer ?
#
loop_
_entity_poly.entity_id
_entity_poly.type
_entity_poly.pdbx_seq_one_letter_code
_entity_poly.pdbx_strand_id
1 'polypeptide(L)'
;MGDTPSKPEDTPSSFEQQPDYSKYTAQQVFDDWEEIEMKAPAFIRRFVKSIDNKTRLRYWLTMANPEQYTIKNPDLFQSLCAQAEVRMINDEEFKKIGQKIDLDVNRTFPNDPQMTEDKRLDLRDILRSFAILLPKTGYCQGMSFLAGQILLVTQNPEDTLWIFTYFMKDLNLYGLFCDGLPLLKFAVFCIEWVIKHRVPSLTKYFQEKDTPLLLVVGQWLTALFSINFDKCVTLKIWDMFLLEGFVWLVKVSSALLLIHGDLFNGLIDEVVIQLRQATLKDEWRNVSMTADGIVFGEKELKECKLAYDQSQQ
;
A
#
# COMPACT_ATOMS: atom_id res chain seq x y z
N MET A 1 55.98 -3.25 -54.79
CA MET A 1 54.83 -2.46 -54.31
C MET A 1 54.23 -3.27 -53.18
N GLY A 2 54.30 -2.73 -51.96
CA GLY A 2 53.94 -3.45 -50.75
C GLY A 2 52.45 -3.42 -50.49
N ASP A 3 51.96 -4.47 -49.84
CA ASP A 3 50.68 -4.46 -49.13
C ASP A 3 50.85 -5.34 -47.89
N THR A 4 51.05 -4.67 -46.74
CA THR A 4 50.83 -5.22 -45.40
C THR A 4 49.39 -4.89 -44.97
N PRO A 5 48.78 -5.70 -44.09
CA PRO A 5 47.36 -6.00 -44.10
C PRO A 5 46.49 -4.95 -43.39
N SER A 6 45.35 -4.60 -43.96
CA SER A 6 44.26 -3.92 -43.26
C SER A 6 43.48 -4.94 -42.44
N LYS A 7 43.68 -4.93 -41.12
CA LYS A 7 42.75 -5.54 -40.15
C LYS A 7 41.37 -4.89 -40.31
N PRO A 8 40.25 -5.62 -40.15
CA PRO A 8 38.99 -4.99 -39.84
C PRO A 8 39.08 -4.48 -38.39
N GLU A 9 39.29 -3.18 -38.22
CA GLU A 9 38.84 -2.47 -37.03
C GLU A 9 37.32 -2.36 -37.15
N ASP A 10 36.59 -3.08 -36.30
CA ASP A 10 35.25 -2.70 -35.86
C ASP A 10 34.85 -3.58 -34.68
N THR A 11 35.38 -3.23 -33.51
CA THR A 11 34.68 -3.48 -32.24
C THR A 11 34.21 -2.14 -31.71
N PRO A 12 32.90 -1.84 -31.71
CA PRO A 12 32.35 -0.97 -30.70
C PRO A 12 31.96 -1.85 -29.52
N SER A 13 32.95 -2.20 -28.69
CA SER A 13 32.68 -2.56 -27.29
C SER A 13 32.83 -1.28 -26.46
N SER A 14 31.96 -0.31 -26.73
CA SER A 14 31.67 0.72 -25.73
C SER A 14 30.80 0.03 -24.69
N PHE A 15 31.43 -0.54 -23.66
CA PHE A 15 30.75 -0.71 -22.38
C PHE A 15 30.34 0.70 -21.94
N GLU A 16 29.14 1.14 -22.31
CA GLU A 16 28.52 2.31 -21.69
C GLU A 16 28.54 2.04 -20.19
N GLN A 17 29.37 2.79 -19.47
CA GLN A 17 29.41 2.71 -18.02
C GLN A 17 28.00 3.04 -17.54
N GLN A 18 27.37 2.08 -16.86
CA GLN A 18 26.05 2.32 -16.28
C GLN A 18 26.10 3.59 -15.42
N PRO A 19 25.09 4.46 -15.50
CA PRO A 19 25.06 5.68 -14.71
C PRO A 19 25.19 5.38 -13.21
N ASP A 20 25.97 6.20 -12.51
CA ASP A 20 26.06 6.13 -11.06
C ASP A 20 24.83 6.82 -10.44
N TYR A 21 23.73 6.06 -10.33
CA TYR A 21 22.45 6.54 -9.80
C TYR A 21 22.55 7.11 -8.37
N SER A 22 23.60 6.80 -7.61
CA SER A 22 23.79 7.36 -6.26
C SER A 22 23.99 8.87 -6.24
N LYS A 23 24.33 9.47 -7.37
CA LYS A 23 24.50 10.91 -7.56
C LYS A 23 23.25 11.62 -8.06
N TYR A 24 22.20 10.87 -8.41
CA TYR A 24 20.98 11.44 -8.94
C TYR A 24 20.23 12.20 -7.83
N THR A 25 19.70 13.36 -8.20
CA THR A 25 18.69 14.04 -7.38
C THR A 25 17.38 13.24 -7.40
N ALA A 26 16.51 13.45 -6.42
CA ALA A 26 15.20 12.81 -6.40
C ALA A 26 14.41 13.07 -7.69
N GLN A 27 14.48 14.28 -8.24
CA GLN A 27 13.81 14.62 -9.50
C GLN A 27 14.31 13.76 -10.67
N GLN A 28 15.64 13.63 -10.82
CA GLN A 28 16.22 12.77 -11.87
C GLN A 28 15.83 11.30 -11.71
N VAL A 29 15.71 10.81 -10.46
CA VAL A 29 15.23 9.44 -10.23
C VAL A 29 13.79 9.26 -10.69
N PHE A 30 12.92 10.27 -10.49
CA PHE A 30 11.53 10.19 -10.94
C PHE A 30 11.38 10.36 -12.45
N ASP A 31 12.18 11.23 -13.08
CA ASP A 31 12.16 11.44 -14.53
C ASP A 31 12.57 10.17 -15.29
N ASP A 32 13.54 9.43 -14.76
CA ASP A 32 14.05 8.18 -15.35
C ASP A 32 13.50 6.92 -14.64
N TRP A 33 12.37 7.02 -13.92
CA TRP A 33 11.90 5.97 -12.99
C TRP A 33 11.86 4.57 -13.61
N GLU A 34 11.17 4.42 -14.74
CA GLU A 34 10.97 3.13 -15.42
C GLU A 34 12.31 2.49 -15.84
N GLU A 35 13.25 3.32 -16.33
CA GLU A 35 14.57 2.86 -16.73
C GLU A 35 15.39 2.38 -15.52
N ILE A 36 15.41 3.17 -14.44
CA ILE A 36 16.20 2.87 -13.24
C ILE A 36 15.60 1.66 -12.51
N GLU A 37 14.28 1.54 -12.45
CA GLU A 37 13.61 0.38 -11.85
C GLU A 37 14.00 -0.91 -12.58
N MET A 38 14.04 -0.89 -13.90
CA MET A 38 14.46 -2.03 -14.72
C MET A 38 15.96 -2.33 -14.57
N LYS A 39 16.82 -1.31 -14.63
CA LYS A 39 18.29 -1.49 -14.65
C LYS A 39 18.93 -1.64 -13.27
N ALA A 40 18.33 -1.03 -12.24
CA ALA A 40 18.87 -0.95 -10.88
C ALA A 40 17.76 -1.05 -9.80
N PRO A 41 16.99 -2.16 -9.75
CA PRO A 41 15.88 -2.32 -8.80
C PRO A 41 16.31 -2.21 -7.33
N ALA A 42 17.53 -2.65 -6.99
CA ALA A 42 18.07 -2.50 -5.63
C ALA A 42 18.32 -1.04 -5.25
N PHE A 43 18.62 -0.17 -6.22
CA PHE A 43 18.74 1.27 -5.98
C PHE A 43 17.37 1.89 -5.74
N ILE A 44 16.38 1.64 -6.60
CA ILE A 44 15.00 2.12 -6.42
C ILE A 44 14.47 1.71 -5.05
N ARG A 45 14.67 0.46 -4.66
CA ARG A 45 14.26 -0.04 -3.35
C ARG A 45 14.88 0.76 -2.19
N ARG A 46 16.18 1.07 -2.26
CA ARG A 46 16.85 1.90 -1.24
C ARG A 46 16.35 3.34 -1.26
N PHE A 47 16.14 3.90 -2.46
CA PHE A 47 15.61 5.23 -2.66
C PHE A 47 14.23 5.37 -2.03
N VAL A 48 13.30 4.44 -2.29
CA VAL A 48 11.96 4.41 -1.70
C VAL A 48 12.01 4.36 -0.17
N LYS A 49 12.89 3.54 0.42
CA LYS A 49 13.07 3.52 1.88
C LYS A 49 13.54 4.87 2.45
N SER A 50 14.24 5.68 1.65
CA SER A 50 14.76 6.99 2.05
C SER A 50 13.75 8.14 1.89
N ILE A 51 12.63 7.95 1.18
CA ILE A 51 11.64 9.00 0.86
C ILE A 51 11.17 9.78 2.10
N ASP A 52 11.32 11.09 2.06
CA ASP A 52 10.86 12.00 3.10
C ASP A 52 9.46 12.56 2.79
N ASN A 53 8.94 13.42 3.68
CA ASN A 53 7.62 14.02 3.48
C ASN A 53 7.55 14.93 2.23
N LYS A 54 8.69 15.49 1.79
CA LYS A 54 8.73 16.42 0.64
C LYS A 54 8.68 15.68 -0.68
N THR A 55 9.31 14.51 -0.75
CA THR A 55 9.41 13.69 -1.95
C THR A 55 8.27 12.67 -2.09
N ARG A 56 7.58 12.36 -0.99
CA ARG A 56 6.50 11.36 -0.96
C ARG A 56 5.38 11.61 -1.97
N LEU A 57 4.86 12.84 -2.03
CA LEU A 57 3.78 13.16 -2.96
C LEU A 57 4.19 12.86 -4.41
N ARG A 58 5.39 13.29 -4.80
CA ARG A 58 5.91 13.02 -6.15
C ARG A 58 5.99 11.53 -6.42
N TYR A 59 6.55 10.76 -5.50
CA TYR A 59 6.63 9.31 -5.63
C TYR A 59 5.26 8.65 -5.77
N TRP A 60 4.30 9.00 -4.90
CA TRP A 60 2.95 8.42 -4.97
C TRP A 60 2.26 8.73 -6.30
N LEU A 61 2.44 9.94 -6.84
CA LEU A 61 1.92 10.31 -8.15
C LEU A 61 2.65 9.59 -9.29
N THR A 62 3.98 9.40 -9.21
CA THR A 62 4.73 8.57 -10.17
C THR A 62 4.15 7.16 -10.22
N MET A 63 3.87 6.54 -9.07
CA MET A 63 3.28 5.20 -9.01
C MET A 63 1.83 5.17 -9.50
N ALA A 64 1.02 6.17 -9.12
CA ALA A 64 -0.38 6.22 -9.51
C ALA A 64 -0.60 6.52 -11.01
N ASN A 65 0.41 7.13 -11.66
CA ASN A 65 0.39 7.57 -13.05
C ASN A 65 -0.96 8.22 -13.45
N PRO A 66 -1.33 9.40 -12.88
CA PRO A 66 -2.60 10.07 -13.17
C PRO A 66 -2.82 10.37 -14.66
N GLU A 67 -1.74 10.55 -15.42
CA GLU A 67 -1.78 10.90 -16.84
C GLU A 67 -2.57 9.90 -17.69
N GLN A 68 -2.61 8.62 -17.28
CA GLN A 68 -3.43 7.60 -17.92
C GLN A 68 -4.93 7.95 -17.94
N TYR A 69 -5.39 8.77 -16.99
CA TYR A 69 -6.78 9.24 -16.88
C TYR A 69 -6.95 10.67 -17.42
N THR A 70 -5.99 11.55 -17.17
CA THR A 70 -6.16 13.00 -17.37
C THR A 70 -5.73 13.52 -18.74
N ILE A 71 -4.85 12.81 -19.49
CA ILE A 71 -4.40 13.27 -20.82
C ILE A 71 -5.57 13.53 -21.78
N LYS A 72 -6.57 12.63 -21.76
CA LYS A 72 -7.75 12.74 -22.65
C LYS A 72 -8.88 13.56 -22.03
N ASN A 73 -8.91 13.63 -20.69
CA ASN A 73 -9.96 14.28 -19.93
C ASN A 73 -9.34 15.10 -18.78
N PRO A 74 -8.78 16.29 -19.06
CA PRO A 74 -8.11 17.09 -18.02
C PRO A 74 -9.02 17.46 -16.86
N ASP A 75 -10.32 17.67 -17.13
CA ASP A 75 -11.34 18.02 -16.12
C ASP A 75 -12.11 16.80 -15.59
N LEU A 76 -11.53 15.59 -15.67
CA LEU A 76 -12.23 14.36 -15.30
C LEU A 76 -12.68 14.38 -13.84
N PHE A 77 -11.84 14.86 -12.92
CA PHE A 77 -12.21 14.92 -11.51
C PHE A 77 -13.41 15.85 -11.28
N GLN A 78 -13.39 17.04 -11.85
CA GLN A 78 -14.46 18.02 -11.74
C GLN A 78 -15.76 17.50 -12.36
N SER A 79 -15.65 16.77 -13.48
CA SER A 79 -16.78 16.08 -14.11
C SER A 79 -17.38 15.00 -13.19
N LEU A 80 -16.55 14.22 -12.51
CA LEU A 80 -17.00 13.19 -11.56
C LEU A 80 -17.71 13.82 -10.35
N CYS A 81 -17.17 14.92 -9.79
CA CYS A 81 -17.84 15.65 -8.71
C CYS A 81 -19.23 16.16 -9.13
N ALA A 82 -19.33 16.80 -10.31
CA ALA A 82 -20.61 17.28 -10.83
C ALA A 82 -21.61 16.13 -11.05
N GLN A 83 -21.14 14.99 -11.58
CA GLN A 83 -21.97 13.79 -11.73
C GLN A 83 -22.43 13.23 -10.38
N ALA A 84 -21.58 13.25 -9.35
CA ALA A 84 -21.92 12.82 -8.00
C ALA A 84 -23.06 13.66 -7.41
N GLU A 85 -22.99 14.98 -7.52
CA GLU A 85 -24.06 15.85 -7.04
C GLU A 85 -25.40 15.58 -7.73
N VAL A 86 -25.38 15.36 -9.05
CA VAL A 86 -26.59 14.99 -9.81
C VAL A 86 -27.13 13.62 -9.37
N ARG A 87 -26.27 12.63 -9.13
CA ARG A 87 -26.67 11.29 -8.70
C ARG A 87 -27.19 11.26 -7.26
N MET A 88 -26.65 12.10 -6.36
CA MET A 88 -27.18 12.22 -5.00
C MET A 88 -28.66 12.64 -4.96
N ILE A 89 -29.13 13.34 -6.00
CA ILE A 89 -30.52 13.77 -6.15
C ILE A 89 -31.36 12.72 -6.87
N ASN A 90 -30.84 12.16 -7.96
CA ASN A 90 -31.64 11.40 -8.93
C ASN A 90 -31.47 9.86 -8.86
N ASP A 91 -30.50 9.35 -8.10
CA ASP A 91 -30.15 7.94 -8.01
C ASP A 91 -30.22 7.49 -6.54
N GLU A 92 -31.31 6.81 -6.16
CA GLU A 92 -31.55 6.37 -4.78
C GLU A 92 -30.53 5.32 -4.30
N GLU A 93 -29.94 4.52 -5.19
CA GLU A 93 -28.85 3.60 -4.81
C GLU A 93 -27.56 4.37 -4.53
N PHE A 94 -27.21 5.33 -5.39
CA PHE A 94 -26.05 6.19 -5.17
C PHE A 94 -26.20 7.05 -3.91
N LYS A 95 -27.40 7.53 -3.62
CA LYS A 95 -27.70 8.27 -2.39
C LYS A 95 -27.45 7.45 -1.13
N LYS A 96 -27.76 6.14 -1.12
CA LYS A 96 -27.39 5.24 0.00
C LYS A 96 -25.87 5.12 0.14
N ILE A 97 -25.13 5.07 -0.98
CA ILE A 97 -23.66 5.10 -0.97
C ILE A 97 -23.16 6.42 -0.37
N GLY A 98 -23.69 7.56 -0.83
CA GLY A 98 -23.35 8.89 -0.31
C GLY A 98 -23.61 9.04 1.19
N GLN A 99 -24.73 8.53 1.69
CA GLN A 99 -25.03 8.53 3.14
C GLN A 99 -24.01 7.74 3.95
N LYS A 100 -23.55 6.58 3.45
CA LYS A 100 -22.48 5.81 4.10
C LYS A 100 -21.17 6.58 4.12
N ILE A 101 -20.83 7.25 3.01
CA ILE A 101 -19.66 8.13 2.91
C ILE A 101 -19.76 9.25 3.95
N ASP A 102 -20.89 9.94 4.05
CA ASP A 102 -21.07 11.07 4.97
C ASP A 102 -20.88 10.65 6.43
N LEU A 103 -21.44 9.50 6.82
CA LEU A 103 -21.26 8.94 8.16
C LEU A 103 -19.78 8.66 8.47
N ASP A 104 -19.05 8.09 7.51
CA ASP A 104 -17.65 7.74 7.66
C ASP A 104 -16.73 8.97 7.67
N VAL A 105 -16.98 9.94 6.80
CA VAL A 105 -16.22 11.19 6.76
C VAL A 105 -16.31 11.93 8.08
N ASN A 106 -17.50 11.99 8.71
CA ASN A 106 -17.69 12.68 9.99
C ASN A 106 -16.86 12.09 11.13
N ARG A 107 -16.50 10.81 11.07
CA ARG A 107 -15.68 10.11 12.07
C ARG A 107 -14.23 9.85 11.62
N THR A 108 -13.85 10.32 10.44
CA THR A 108 -12.49 10.15 9.91
C THR A 108 -11.56 11.20 10.51
N PHE A 109 -10.53 10.76 11.23
CA PHE A 109 -9.54 11.61 11.92
C PHE A 109 -10.15 12.84 12.63
N PRO A 110 -11.11 12.66 13.56
CA PRO A 110 -11.86 13.78 14.17
C PRO A 110 -10.97 14.73 14.98
N ASN A 111 -9.82 14.22 15.46
CA ASN A 111 -8.89 14.97 16.31
C ASN A 111 -7.62 15.42 15.55
N ASP A 112 -7.51 15.16 14.25
CA ASP A 112 -6.36 15.65 13.46
C ASP A 112 -6.63 17.11 13.06
N PRO A 113 -5.77 18.07 13.47
CA PRO A 113 -5.98 19.49 13.19
C PRO A 113 -5.94 19.85 11.70
N GLN A 114 -5.37 18.99 10.86
CA GLN A 114 -5.36 19.17 9.41
C GLN A 114 -6.67 18.69 8.75
N MET A 115 -7.48 17.89 9.43
CA MET A 115 -8.79 17.44 8.94
C MET A 115 -9.88 18.47 9.24
N THR A 116 -9.75 19.64 8.60
CA THR A 116 -10.70 20.77 8.66
C THR A 116 -12.04 20.41 7.99
N GLU A 117 -13.07 21.25 8.14
CA GLU A 117 -14.35 21.00 7.45
C GLU A 117 -14.19 21.05 5.92
N ASP A 118 -13.36 21.96 5.39
CA ASP A 118 -13.04 22.00 3.96
C ASP A 118 -12.40 20.68 3.51
N LYS A 119 -11.48 20.11 4.30
CA LYS A 119 -10.88 18.81 4.01
C LYS A 119 -11.87 17.65 4.11
N ARG A 120 -12.91 17.76 4.95
CA ARG A 120 -14.01 16.78 4.98
C ARG A 120 -14.88 16.90 3.73
N LEU A 121 -15.10 18.11 3.22
CA LEU A 121 -15.79 18.32 1.94
C LEU A 121 -14.97 17.72 0.78
N ASP A 122 -13.67 18.03 0.71
CA ASP A 122 -12.73 17.40 -0.24
C ASP A 122 -12.84 15.87 -0.17
N LEU A 123 -12.82 15.30 1.04
CA LEU A 123 -12.90 13.85 1.24
C LEU A 123 -14.24 13.25 0.77
N ARG A 124 -15.36 13.95 0.97
CA ARG A 124 -16.68 13.52 0.44
C ARG A 124 -16.64 13.47 -1.09
N ASP A 125 -16.11 14.53 -1.72
CA ASP A 125 -16.03 14.64 -3.18
C ASP A 125 -15.14 13.56 -3.79
N ILE A 126 -13.99 13.27 -3.16
CA ILE A 126 -13.07 12.21 -3.58
C ILE A 126 -13.76 10.84 -3.54
N LEU A 127 -14.41 10.50 -2.42
CA LEU A 127 -15.03 9.19 -2.23
C LEU A 127 -16.27 8.98 -3.13
N ARG A 128 -17.07 10.03 -3.32
CA ARG A 128 -18.22 9.99 -4.24
C ARG A 128 -17.77 9.87 -5.69
N SER A 129 -16.75 10.65 -6.08
CA SER A 129 -16.15 10.57 -7.42
C SER A 129 -15.55 9.20 -7.70
N PHE A 130 -14.86 8.62 -6.71
CA PHE A 130 -14.33 7.26 -6.78
C PHE A 130 -15.44 6.23 -6.98
N ALA A 131 -16.56 6.33 -6.26
CA ALA A 131 -17.69 5.41 -6.40
C ALA A 131 -18.34 5.48 -7.80
N ILE A 132 -18.26 6.63 -8.49
CA ILE A 132 -18.68 6.75 -9.89
C ILE A 132 -17.62 6.18 -10.84
N LEU A 133 -16.35 6.46 -10.58
CA LEU A 133 -15.23 6.00 -11.40
C LEU A 133 -15.13 4.47 -11.42
N LEU A 134 -15.35 3.83 -10.27
CA LEU A 134 -15.29 2.37 -10.09
C LEU A 134 -16.58 1.83 -9.46
N PRO A 135 -17.69 1.75 -10.21
CA PRO A 135 -19.01 1.41 -9.66
C PRO A 135 -19.10 -0.03 -9.15
N LYS A 136 -18.27 -0.95 -9.68
CA LYS A 136 -18.19 -2.34 -9.20
C LYS A 136 -17.57 -2.43 -7.80
N THR A 137 -16.64 -1.54 -7.51
CA THR A 137 -15.99 -1.40 -6.20
C THR A 137 -16.91 -0.65 -5.25
N GLY A 138 -17.48 0.45 -5.72
CA GLY A 138 -18.38 1.31 -4.94
C GLY A 138 -17.66 1.90 -3.73
N TYR A 139 -18.38 1.96 -2.60
CA TYR A 139 -17.84 2.39 -1.32
C TYR A 139 -18.10 1.33 -0.25
N CYS A 140 -17.04 0.91 0.42
CA CYS A 140 -17.09 0.07 1.59
C CYS A 140 -16.69 0.87 2.84
N GLN A 141 -17.31 0.54 3.96
CA GLN A 141 -17.04 1.21 5.23
C GLN A 141 -15.55 1.12 5.61
N GLY A 142 -14.98 2.23 6.05
CA GLY A 142 -13.57 2.34 6.42
C GLY A 142 -12.65 2.85 5.31
N MET A 143 -13.09 2.85 4.05
CA MET A 143 -12.32 3.43 2.93
C MET A 143 -12.02 4.92 3.13
N SER A 144 -12.85 5.64 3.88
CA SER A 144 -12.62 7.05 4.22
C SER A 144 -11.33 7.28 5.00
N PHE A 145 -10.90 6.35 5.85
CA PHE A 145 -9.66 6.52 6.61
C PHE A 145 -8.43 6.41 5.70
N LEU A 146 -8.46 5.50 4.73
CA LEU A 146 -7.40 5.37 3.73
C LEU A 146 -7.35 6.62 2.84
N ALA A 147 -8.48 7.01 2.24
CA ALA A 147 -8.56 8.20 1.40
C ALA A 147 -8.22 9.48 2.18
N GLY A 148 -8.69 9.61 3.42
CA GLY A 148 -8.40 10.75 4.30
C GLY A 148 -6.93 10.84 4.65
N GLN A 149 -6.26 9.72 4.91
CA GLN A 149 -4.83 9.72 5.19
C GLN A 149 -4.02 10.13 3.95
N ILE A 150 -4.43 9.70 2.75
CA ILE A 150 -3.84 10.14 1.49
C ILE A 150 -4.06 11.65 1.30
N LEU A 151 -5.27 12.15 1.54
CA LEU A 151 -5.61 13.57 1.45
C LEU A 151 -4.75 14.43 2.40
N LEU A 152 -4.46 13.93 3.60
CA LEU A 152 -3.58 14.60 4.55
C LEU A 152 -2.11 14.67 4.08
N VAL A 153 -1.69 13.79 3.17
CA VAL A 153 -0.35 13.81 2.56
C VAL A 153 -0.32 14.72 1.34
N THR A 154 -1.32 14.59 0.45
CA THR A 154 -1.37 15.32 -0.83
C THR A 154 -1.81 16.77 -0.65
N GLN A 155 -2.69 17.05 0.31
CA GLN A 155 -3.40 18.32 0.47
C GLN A 155 -4.20 18.76 -0.77
N ASN A 156 -4.38 17.88 -1.76
CA ASN A 156 -5.04 18.13 -3.03
C ASN A 156 -6.04 17.00 -3.33
N PRO A 157 -7.33 17.30 -3.57
CA PRO A 157 -8.35 16.27 -3.75
C PRO A 157 -8.18 15.46 -5.04
N GLU A 158 -7.75 16.09 -6.13
CA GLU A 158 -7.54 15.41 -7.41
C GLU A 158 -6.38 14.41 -7.34
N ASP A 159 -5.22 14.84 -6.83
CA ASP A 159 -4.08 13.95 -6.58
C ASP A 159 -4.47 12.78 -5.68
N THR A 160 -5.30 13.05 -4.65
CA THR A 160 -5.81 12.02 -3.74
C THR A 160 -6.67 11.01 -4.48
N LEU A 161 -7.58 11.44 -5.36
CA LEU A 161 -8.42 10.52 -6.12
C LEU A 161 -7.57 9.55 -6.94
N TRP A 162 -6.53 10.04 -7.62
CA TRP A 162 -5.69 9.20 -8.47
C TRP A 162 -4.86 8.20 -7.66
N ILE A 163 -4.23 8.66 -6.57
CA ILE A 163 -3.46 7.79 -5.68
C ILE A 163 -4.38 6.76 -5.02
N PHE A 164 -5.54 7.19 -4.52
CA PHE A 164 -6.52 6.28 -3.93
C PHE A 164 -7.04 5.25 -4.94
N THR A 165 -7.27 5.67 -6.18
CA THR A 165 -7.65 4.77 -7.28
C THR A 165 -6.58 3.71 -7.51
N TYR A 166 -5.31 4.10 -7.56
CA TYR A 166 -4.18 3.17 -7.70
C TYR A 166 -4.13 2.15 -6.56
N PHE A 167 -4.29 2.60 -5.31
CA PHE A 167 -4.35 1.71 -4.14
C PHE A 167 -5.48 0.68 -4.27
N MET A 168 -6.69 1.13 -4.61
CA MET A 168 -7.88 0.28 -4.61
C MET A 168 -7.93 -0.68 -5.80
N LYS A 169 -7.57 -0.21 -6.99
CA LYS A 169 -7.70 -0.93 -8.26
C LYS A 169 -6.41 -1.66 -8.64
N ASP A 170 -5.32 -0.92 -8.81
CA ASP A 170 -4.10 -1.46 -9.40
C ASP A 170 -3.29 -2.30 -8.39
N LEU A 171 -3.30 -1.90 -7.11
CA LEU A 171 -2.77 -2.72 -6.01
C LEU A 171 -3.81 -3.68 -5.40
N ASN A 172 -5.02 -3.73 -5.96
CA ASN A 172 -6.11 -4.63 -5.59
C ASN A 172 -6.51 -4.57 -4.08
N LEU A 173 -6.30 -3.44 -3.39
CA LEU A 173 -6.67 -3.32 -1.97
C LEU A 173 -8.17 -3.42 -1.72
N TYR A 174 -9.01 -3.25 -2.75
CA TYR A 174 -10.45 -3.48 -2.62
C TYR A 174 -10.80 -4.85 -2.03
N GLY A 175 -9.97 -5.87 -2.27
CA GLY A 175 -10.16 -7.19 -1.68
C GLY A 175 -10.14 -7.22 -0.14
N LEU A 176 -9.63 -6.18 0.53
CA LEU A 176 -9.69 -6.02 1.99
C LEU A 176 -11.02 -5.47 2.50
N PHE A 177 -11.83 -4.87 1.63
CA PHE A 177 -13.07 -4.18 2.00
C PHE A 177 -14.32 -4.85 1.43
N CYS A 178 -14.18 -5.62 0.35
CA CYS A 178 -15.29 -6.32 -0.28
C CYS A 178 -15.83 -7.48 0.57
N ASP A 179 -17.08 -7.87 0.30
CA ASP A 179 -17.78 -8.91 1.05
C ASP A 179 -16.97 -10.22 1.12
N GLY A 180 -16.92 -10.81 2.30
CA GLY A 180 -16.16 -12.03 2.56
C GLY A 180 -14.66 -11.82 2.75
N LEU A 181 -14.14 -10.60 2.58
CA LEU A 181 -12.76 -10.16 2.86
C LEU A 181 -11.70 -11.09 2.23
N PRO A 182 -11.79 -11.40 0.92
CA PRO A 182 -10.93 -12.39 0.27
C PRO A 182 -9.44 -12.09 0.37
N LEU A 183 -9.04 -10.82 0.19
CA LEU A 183 -7.62 -10.45 0.29
C LEU A 183 -7.13 -10.54 1.74
N LEU A 184 -8.00 -10.23 2.71
CA LEU A 184 -7.65 -10.32 4.13
C LEU A 184 -7.40 -11.77 4.53
N LYS A 185 -8.32 -12.67 4.16
CA LYS A 185 -8.19 -14.12 4.42
C LYS A 185 -6.94 -14.69 3.76
N PHE A 186 -6.68 -14.30 2.51
CA PHE A 186 -5.49 -14.73 1.80
C PHE A 186 -4.20 -14.18 2.44
N ALA A 187 -4.20 -12.93 2.89
CA ALA A 187 -3.08 -12.34 3.62
C ALA A 187 -2.80 -13.08 4.94
N VAL A 188 -3.84 -13.38 5.72
CA VAL A 188 -3.69 -14.15 6.97
C VAL A 188 -3.07 -15.51 6.68
N PHE A 189 -3.56 -16.23 5.66
CA PHE A 189 -2.98 -17.50 5.24
C PHE A 189 -1.50 -17.38 4.83
N CYS A 190 -1.14 -16.34 4.08
CA CYS A 190 0.26 -16.08 3.72
C CYS A 190 1.13 -15.82 4.95
N ILE A 191 0.63 -15.05 5.92
CA ILE A 191 1.35 -14.75 7.17
C ILE A 191 1.51 -16.05 7.99
N GLU A 192 0.46 -16.85 8.12
CA GLU A 192 0.51 -18.18 8.76
C GLU A 192 1.56 -19.08 8.11
N TRP A 193 1.60 -19.08 6.77
CA TRP A 193 2.61 -19.82 6.00
C TRP A 193 4.03 -19.34 6.32
N VAL A 194 4.27 -18.03 6.40
CA VAL A 194 5.59 -17.48 6.76
C VAL A 194 5.97 -17.81 8.21
N ILE A 195 5.09 -17.58 9.18
CA ILE A 195 5.41 -17.80 10.60
C ILE A 195 5.58 -19.29 10.93
N LYS A 196 4.90 -20.20 10.23
CA LYS A 196 5.10 -21.65 10.42
C LYS A 196 6.55 -22.06 10.19
N HIS A 197 7.23 -21.42 9.23
CA HIS A 197 8.62 -21.72 8.90
C HIS A 197 9.62 -20.91 9.75
N ARG A 198 9.25 -19.72 10.23
CA ARG A 198 10.17 -18.81 10.92
C ARG A 198 10.03 -18.80 12.45
N VAL A 199 8.82 -18.99 12.97
CA VAL A 199 8.51 -18.98 14.41
C VAL A 199 7.47 -20.07 14.75
N PRO A 200 7.89 -21.34 14.79
CA PRO A 200 6.99 -22.45 15.11
C PRO A 200 6.32 -22.31 16.49
N SER A 201 6.97 -21.65 17.45
CA SER A 201 6.40 -21.37 18.77
C SER A 201 5.13 -20.52 18.71
N LEU A 202 5.09 -19.53 17.82
CA LEU A 202 3.92 -18.69 17.61
C LEU A 202 2.77 -19.46 16.96
N THR A 203 3.10 -20.31 15.98
CA THR A 203 2.12 -21.23 15.37
C THR A 203 1.50 -22.13 16.43
N LYS A 204 2.33 -22.68 17.31
CA LYS A 204 1.90 -23.52 18.43
C LYS A 204 1.01 -22.73 19.42
N TYR A 205 1.34 -21.49 19.75
CA TYR A 205 0.52 -20.64 20.61
C TYR A 205 -0.92 -20.51 20.08
N PHE A 206 -1.09 -20.13 18.81
CA PHE A 206 -2.42 -19.96 18.22
C PHE A 206 -3.20 -21.28 18.15
N GLN A 207 -2.51 -22.40 17.91
CA GLN A 207 -3.12 -23.75 17.93
C GLN A 207 -3.57 -24.16 19.34
N GLU A 208 -2.72 -24.00 20.35
CA GLU A 208 -3.03 -24.37 21.74
C GLU A 208 -4.14 -23.51 22.35
N LYS A 209 -4.25 -22.26 21.91
CA LYS A 209 -5.29 -21.31 22.34
C LYS A 209 -6.57 -21.37 21.51
N ASP A 210 -6.63 -22.22 20.47
CA ASP A 210 -7.73 -22.29 19.52
C ASP A 210 -8.17 -20.89 19.03
N THR A 211 -7.19 -20.04 18.75
CA THR A 211 -7.42 -18.62 18.47
C THR A 211 -6.94 -18.29 17.04
N PRO A 212 -7.79 -17.71 16.18
CA PRO A 212 -7.37 -17.34 14.83
C PRO A 212 -6.36 -16.19 14.82
N LEU A 213 -5.30 -16.30 14.00
CA LEU A 213 -4.33 -15.21 13.78
C LEU A 213 -5.00 -13.94 13.26
N LEU A 214 -6.12 -14.09 12.54
CA LEU A 214 -6.95 -13.00 12.03
C LEU A 214 -7.31 -11.96 13.08
N LEU A 215 -7.49 -12.34 14.36
CA LEU A 215 -7.83 -11.39 15.42
C LEU A 215 -6.70 -10.37 15.70
N VAL A 216 -5.46 -10.77 15.41
CA VAL A 216 -4.27 -9.92 15.58
C VAL A 216 -3.99 -9.15 14.29
N VAL A 217 -3.73 -9.87 13.20
CA VAL A 217 -3.26 -9.25 11.95
C VAL A 217 -4.38 -8.55 11.17
N GLY A 218 -5.64 -8.89 11.47
CA GLY A 218 -6.81 -8.34 10.80
C GLY A 218 -6.94 -6.83 10.98
N GLN A 219 -6.64 -6.33 12.18
CA GLN A 219 -6.66 -4.89 12.47
C GLN A 219 -5.55 -4.16 11.72
N TRP A 220 -4.37 -4.76 11.61
CA TRP A 220 -3.25 -4.17 10.88
C TRP A 220 -3.58 -4.03 9.39
N LEU A 221 -4.14 -5.07 8.76
CA LEU A 221 -4.37 -5.06 7.32
C LEU A 221 -5.59 -4.21 6.93
N THR A 222 -6.71 -4.33 7.65
CA THR A 222 -7.95 -3.59 7.30
C THR A 222 -7.82 -2.08 7.46
N ALA A 223 -6.95 -1.62 8.37
CA ALA A 223 -6.60 -0.21 8.53
C ALA A 223 -5.28 0.16 7.82
N LEU A 224 -4.70 -0.75 7.04
CA LEU A 224 -3.39 -0.59 6.40
C LEU A 224 -2.34 0.02 7.34
N PHE A 225 -2.26 -0.51 8.57
CA PHE A 225 -1.35 -0.14 9.66
C PHE A 225 -1.60 1.24 10.32
N SER A 226 -2.53 2.05 9.80
CA SER A 226 -2.76 3.43 10.26
C SER A 226 -3.27 3.59 11.71
N ILE A 227 -3.86 2.55 12.31
CA ILE A 227 -4.40 2.61 13.69
C ILE A 227 -3.37 2.16 14.74
N ASN A 228 -2.40 1.34 14.34
CA ASN A 228 -1.48 0.66 15.25
C ASN A 228 -0.09 1.27 15.28
N PHE A 229 0.22 2.15 14.33
CA PHE A 229 1.54 2.75 14.15
C PHE A 229 1.46 4.26 14.16
N ASP A 230 2.57 4.89 14.53
CA ASP A 230 2.74 6.32 14.26
C ASP A 230 2.59 6.61 12.75
N LYS A 231 2.13 7.82 12.43
CA LYS A 231 1.93 8.28 11.06
C LYS A 231 3.20 8.15 10.23
N CYS A 232 4.38 8.44 10.78
CA CYS A 232 5.64 8.35 10.04
C CYS A 232 5.95 6.90 9.63
N VAL A 233 5.74 5.94 10.53
CA VAL A 233 5.98 4.51 10.24
C VAL A 233 4.95 3.99 9.25
N THR A 234 3.68 4.37 9.43
CA THR A 234 2.59 4.02 8.50
C THR A 234 2.92 4.47 7.08
N LEU A 235 3.31 5.73 6.89
CA LEU A 235 3.64 6.26 5.57
C LEU A 235 4.85 5.56 4.94
N LYS A 236 5.85 5.17 5.73
CA LYS A 236 6.99 4.38 5.23
C LYS A 236 6.60 2.96 4.82
N ILE A 237 5.66 2.33 5.54
CA ILE A 237 5.07 1.05 5.13
C ILE A 237 4.36 1.23 3.77
N TRP A 238 3.61 2.32 3.60
CA TRP A 238 2.89 2.60 2.36
C TRP A 238 3.83 2.91 1.20
N ASP A 239 4.93 3.63 1.45
CA ASP A 239 5.94 3.91 0.43
C ASP A 239 6.49 2.60 -0.18
N MET A 240 6.81 1.63 0.68
CA MET A 240 7.27 0.31 0.25
C MET A 240 6.14 -0.56 -0.32
N PHE A 241 4.91 -0.43 0.17
CA PHE A 241 3.75 -1.13 -0.38
C PHE A 241 3.45 -0.71 -1.82
N LEU A 242 3.61 0.57 -2.16
CA LEU A 242 3.48 1.06 -3.53
C LEU A 242 4.49 0.39 -4.48
N LEU A 243 5.71 0.08 -4.00
CA LEU A 243 6.78 -0.55 -4.78
C LEU A 243 6.63 -2.08 -4.86
N GLU A 244 6.47 -2.74 -3.71
CA GLU A 244 6.53 -4.21 -3.60
C GLU A 244 5.14 -4.87 -3.54
N GLY A 245 4.07 -4.08 -3.47
CA GLY A 245 2.69 -4.56 -3.45
C GLY A 245 2.38 -5.46 -2.26
N PHE A 246 1.46 -6.41 -2.49
CA PHE A 246 0.92 -7.31 -1.46
C PHE A 246 1.99 -8.08 -0.67
N VAL A 247 3.08 -8.48 -1.33
CA VAL A 247 4.20 -9.19 -0.70
C VAL A 247 4.75 -8.40 0.49
N TRP A 248 4.86 -7.08 0.36
CA TRP A 248 5.36 -6.22 1.43
C TRP A 248 4.44 -6.23 2.66
N LEU A 249 3.13 -6.23 2.47
CA LEU A 249 2.17 -6.29 3.58
C LEU A 249 2.34 -7.58 4.38
N VAL A 250 2.48 -8.72 3.70
CA VAL A 250 2.74 -10.03 4.34
C VAL A 250 4.06 -9.99 5.11
N LYS A 251 5.13 -9.44 4.51
CA LYS A 251 6.44 -9.34 5.15
C LYS A 251 6.42 -8.45 6.38
N VAL A 252 5.78 -7.28 6.32
CA VAL A 252 5.67 -6.38 7.47
C VAL A 252 4.84 -7.01 8.58
N SER A 253 3.65 -7.56 8.28
CA SER A 253 2.84 -8.25 9.30
C SER A 253 3.60 -9.40 9.95
N SER A 254 4.30 -10.21 9.16
CA SER A 254 5.12 -11.30 9.66
C SER A 254 6.27 -10.77 10.53
N ALA A 255 6.97 -9.73 10.09
CA ALA A 255 8.06 -9.11 10.84
C ALA A 255 7.62 -8.59 12.21
N LEU A 256 6.44 -7.99 12.31
CA LEU A 256 5.88 -7.53 13.58
C LEU A 256 5.62 -8.68 14.55
N LEU A 257 5.14 -9.82 14.04
CA LEU A 257 4.99 -11.04 14.83
C LEU A 257 6.36 -11.61 15.27
N LEU A 258 7.41 -11.46 14.46
CA LEU A 258 8.78 -11.85 14.84
C LEU A 258 9.32 -10.96 15.96
N ILE A 259 9.18 -9.64 15.81
CA ILE A 259 9.72 -8.63 16.74
C ILE A 259 9.05 -8.78 18.11
N HIS A 260 7.73 -8.96 18.13
CA HIS A 260 6.93 -8.96 19.34
C HIS A 260 6.49 -10.36 19.78
N GLY A 261 7.16 -11.41 19.29
CA GLY A 261 6.82 -12.80 19.55
C GLY A 261 6.77 -13.15 21.05
N ASP A 262 7.59 -12.49 21.86
CA ASP A 262 7.65 -12.71 23.32
C ASP A 262 6.40 -12.23 24.07
N LEU A 263 5.56 -11.40 23.44
CA LEU A 263 4.31 -10.93 24.03
C LEU A 263 3.20 -11.99 23.97
N PHE A 264 3.37 -13.06 23.19
CA PHE A 264 2.36 -14.10 22.99
C PHE A 264 2.29 -15.08 24.16
N ASN A 265 1.92 -14.55 25.32
CA ASN A 265 1.74 -15.28 26.57
C ASN A 265 0.37 -14.89 27.17
N GLY A 266 -0.50 -15.86 27.43
CA GLY A 266 -1.79 -15.59 28.07
C GLY A 266 -2.97 -15.45 27.09
N LEU A 267 -3.94 -14.60 27.47
CA LEU A 267 -5.20 -14.40 26.74
C LEU A 267 -5.00 -13.47 25.54
N ILE A 268 -5.67 -13.74 24.42
CA ILE A 268 -5.46 -13.01 23.17
C ILE A 268 -5.76 -11.50 23.29
N ASP A 269 -6.78 -11.14 24.06
CA ASP A 269 -7.18 -9.72 24.22
C ASP A 269 -6.06 -8.91 24.88
N GLU A 270 -5.36 -9.49 25.86
CA GLU A 270 -4.20 -8.85 26.51
C GLU A 270 -3.04 -8.70 25.53
N VAL A 271 -2.76 -9.74 24.74
CA VAL A 271 -1.72 -9.73 23.71
C VAL A 271 -2.00 -8.64 22.67
N VAL A 272 -3.23 -8.51 22.19
CA VAL A 272 -3.61 -7.48 21.20
C VAL A 272 -3.41 -6.08 21.76
N ILE A 273 -3.77 -5.84 23.02
CA ILE A 273 -3.57 -4.55 23.69
C ILE A 273 -2.07 -4.24 23.82
N GLN A 274 -1.27 -5.20 24.29
CA GLN A 274 0.17 -5.04 24.45
C GLN A 274 0.87 -4.81 23.10
N LEU A 275 0.51 -5.59 22.07
CA LEU A 275 1.01 -5.42 20.72
C LEU A 275 0.73 -4.03 20.20
N ARG A 276 -0.51 -3.52 20.36
CA ARG A 276 -0.85 -2.16 19.92
C ARG A 276 0.02 -1.11 20.62
N GLN A 277 0.32 -1.27 21.91
CA GLN A 277 1.20 -0.34 22.63
C GLN A 277 2.66 -0.45 22.18
N ALA A 278 3.11 -1.67 21.85
CA ALA A 278 4.47 -1.92 21.37
C ALA A 278 4.67 -1.38 19.95
N THR A 279 3.72 -1.61 19.04
CA THR A 279 3.80 -1.16 17.64
C THR A 279 3.80 0.35 17.49
N LEU A 280 3.14 1.07 18.41
CA LEU A 280 3.21 2.55 18.45
C LEU A 280 4.60 3.08 18.79
N LYS A 281 5.47 2.25 19.38
CA LYS A 281 6.85 2.59 19.74
C LYS A 281 7.86 2.03 18.73
N ASP A 282 7.42 1.25 17.75
CA ASP A 282 8.32 0.66 16.78
C ASP A 282 8.95 1.74 15.91
N GLU A 283 10.25 1.59 15.68
CA GLU A 283 10.96 2.39 14.70
C GLU A 283 10.90 1.73 13.33
N TRP A 284 10.65 2.54 12.29
CA TRP A 284 10.63 2.07 10.90
C TRP A 284 11.86 1.23 10.54
N ARG A 285 13.05 1.59 11.01
CA ARG A 285 14.29 0.87 10.71
C ARG A 285 14.24 -0.59 11.14
N ASN A 286 13.76 -0.87 12.35
CA ASN A 286 13.69 -2.22 12.88
C ASN A 286 12.66 -3.07 12.12
N VAL A 287 11.47 -2.52 11.88
CA VAL A 287 10.41 -3.16 11.11
C VAL A 287 10.89 -3.47 9.69
N SER A 288 11.51 -2.49 9.03
CA SER A 288 12.00 -2.62 7.65
C SER A 288 13.12 -3.65 7.52
N MET A 289 14.10 -3.67 8.45
CA MET A 289 15.18 -4.64 8.44
C MET A 289 14.69 -6.07 8.69
N THR A 290 13.75 -6.23 9.62
CA THR A 290 13.17 -7.55 9.93
C THR A 290 12.34 -8.06 8.75
N ALA A 291 11.52 -7.20 8.15
CA ALA A 291 10.75 -7.54 6.95
C ALA A 291 11.67 -7.94 5.78
N ASP A 292 12.80 -7.24 5.58
CA ASP A 292 13.77 -7.58 4.54
C ASP A 292 14.36 -8.99 4.68
N GLY A 293 14.56 -9.46 5.93
CA GLY A 293 15.08 -10.80 6.22
C GLY A 293 14.08 -11.94 5.98
N ILE A 294 12.82 -11.62 5.66
CA ILE A 294 11.78 -12.60 5.36
C ILE A 294 11.85 -12.98 3.88
N VAL A 295 12.10 -14.27 3.64
CA VAL A 295 12.07 -14.87 2.31
C VAL A 295 10.61 -15.16 1.96
N PHE A 296 9.99 -14.19 1.30
CA PHE A 296 8.65 -14.28 0.73
C PHE A 296 8.62 -13.34 -0.47
N GLY A 297 8.74 -13.87 -1.69
CA GLY A 297 8.68 -13.12 -2.94
C GLY A 297 7.59 -13.67 -3.85
N GLU A 298 7.67 -13.36 -5.15
CA GLU A 298 6.67 -13.83 -6.13
C GLU A 298 6.55 -15.36 -6.20
N LYS A 299 7.68 -16.06 -6.03
CA LYS A 299 7.72 -17.52 -6.08
C LYS A 299 6.92 -18.10 -4.90
N GLU A 300 7.25 -17.69 -3.68
CA GLU A 300 6.55 -18.14 -2.48
C GLU A 300 5.09 -17.71 -2.49
N LEU A 301 4.76 -16.52 -3.02
CA LEU A 301 3.38 -16.07 -3.18
C LEU A 301 2.58 -16.98 -4.10
N LYS A 302 3.14 -17.42 -5.23
CA LYS A 302 2.49 -18.36 -6.16
C LYS A 302 2.26 -19.73 -5.51
N GLU A 303 3.25 -20.25 -4.80
CA GLU A 303 3.13 -21.51 -4.04
C GLU A 303 2.06 -21.41 -2.95
N CYS A 304 2.07 -20.30 -2.21
CA CYS A 304 1.10 -20.02 -1.16
C CYS A 304 -0.32 -19.86 -1.72
N LYS A 305 -0.47 -19.25 -2.91
CA LYS A 305 -1.76 -19.13 -3.58
C LYS A 305 -2.32 -20.49 -3.98
N LEU A 306 -1.50 -21.36 -4.54
CA LEU A 306 -1.92 -22.73 -4.88
C LEU A 306 -2.37 -23.50 -3.64
N ALA A 307 -1.62 -23.41 -2.54
CA ALA A 307 -1.98 -24.06 -1.28
C ALA A 307 -3.27 -23.50 -0.68
N TYR A 308 -3.48 -22.18 -0.77
CA TYR A 308 -4.71 -21.53 -0.32
C TYR A 308 -5.92 -22.01 -1.12
N ASP A 309 -5.83 -22.03 -2.46
CA ASP A 309 -6.95 -22.43 -3.31
C ASP A 309 -7.33 -23.91 -3.10
N GLN A 310 -6.34 -24.77 -2.84
CA GLN A 310 -6.59 -26.17 -2.46
C GLN A 310 -7.26 -26.31 -1.09
N SER A 311 -7.02 -25.41 -0.15
CA SER A 311 -7.63 -25.45 1.18
C SER A 311 -9.07 -24.96 1.20
N GLN A 312 -9.56 -24.35 0.11
CA GLN A 312 -10.95 -23.88 -0.03
C GLN A 312 -11.85 -24.89 -0.76
N GLN A 313 -11.30 -26.01 -1.26
CA GLN A 313 -12.03 -27.11 -1.92
C GLN A 313 -12.44 -28.17 -0.90
#